data_AF-A0A969XB49-F1
#
_entry.id   AF-A0A969XB49-F1
#
_cell.length_a   1.000
_cell.length_b   1.000
_cell.length_c   1.000
_cell.angle_alpha   90.00
_cell.angle_beta   90.00
_cell.angle_gamma   90.00
#
_symmetry.space_group_name_H-M   'P 1'
#
loop_
_entity.id
_entity.type
_entity.pdbx_description
1 polymer ?
#
loop_
_entity_poly.entity_id
_entity_poly.type
_entity_poly.pdbx_seq_one_letter_code
_entity_poly.pdbx_strand_id
1 'polypeptide(L)'
;MPDFLAPLLDWFAAHPQWLGAGVFLITLIECTALIGVIWPGVILLFGVALLAGQSGMALWPLALLAWLAAFAGNSGSFLLGARLQNGARKLPLLRSHPHWLARAELHLNGYGAASLLVGHFIGPVRPLLPLLAGMLNMPFMRFMAVNLAVAGLWSFSAVLPGWLAGSALAGKTPETFGLQAALLATGLLILGGCAAWLGHRAHPRRHLLLALLASLMLLALLSGWHWLQPLDLYIQQAGQLLRSPALDHALLVITQLGDVKLQILLDGLLCALLLMYRARWALAFSMLSLMSATLLNALLKLLVARPRPQLLNPPLDGYSMPSGHSVRSFAFFLVLAVLLGMGRRWQLRAALLVAACLPATLVALSRVQLTAHWPTDTLTGALLAMASCAGALALLEHPLLKSRLQPGPAPLQPRFWLLQGSTSLLLFILFVFWSFAAAVAKYQLT
;
A
#
# COMPACT_ATOMS: atom_id res chain seq x y z
N MET A 1 -20.89 0.42 22.30
CA MET A 1 -19.46 0.32 22.64
C MET A 1 -19.34 -0.52 23.90
N PRO A 2 -18.23 -1.21 24.17
CA PRO A 2 -18.04 -1.88 25.45
C PRO A 2 -18.13 -0.86 26.60
N ASP A 3 -18.99 -1.10 27.59
CA ASP A 3 -19.33 -0.14 28.65
C ASP A 3 -18.13 0.36 29.47
N PHE A 4 -17.00 -0.36 29.45
CA PHE A 4 -15.78 0.03 30.16
C PHE A 4 -14.95 1.13 29.48
N LEU A 5 -15.19 1.41 28.19
CA LEU A 5 -14.41 2.40 27.43
C LEU A 5 -14.98 3.82 27.50
N ALA A 6 -16.30 3.94 27.72
CA ALA A 6 -17.00 5.22 27.69
C ALA A 6 -16.44 6.25 28.70
N PRO A 7 -16.20 5.91 29.99
CA PRO A 7 -15.74 6.91 30.96
C PRO A 7 -14.38 7.53 30.61
N LEU A 8 -13.49 6.74 29.99
CA LEU A 8 -12.17 7.22 29.59
C LEU A 8 -12.27 8.16 28.37
N LEU A 9 -13.11 7.81 27.39
CA LEU A 9 -13.32 8.65 26.21
C LEU A 9 -14.05 9.97 26.58
N ASP A 10 -15.00 9.92 27.50
CA ASP A 10 -15.70 11.11 28.01
C ASP A 10 -14.72 12.06 28.74
N TRP A 11 -13.78 11.50 29.52
CA TRP A 11 -12.74 12.29 30.17
C TRP A 11 -11.81 12.98 29.16
N PHE A 12 -11.41 12.27 28.09
CA PHE A 12 -10.61 12.84 27.01
C PHE A 12 -11.36 13.91 26.22
N ALA A 13 -12.67 13.75 26.03
CA ALA A 13 -13.52 14.76 25.40
C ALA A 13 -13.60 16.05 26.25
N ALA A 14 -13.63 15.91 27.58
CA ALA A 14 -13.61 17.04 28.52
C ALA A 14 -12.22 17.70 28.64
N HIS A 15 -11.13 16.99 28.36
CA HIS A 15 -9.76 17.51 28.47
C HIS A 15 -8.90 17.30 27.20
N PRO A 16 -9.17 18.04 26.11
CA PRO A 16 -8.50 17.84 24.83
C PRO A 16 -6.96 17.98 24.87
N GLN A 17 -6.42 18.74 25.82
CA GLN A 17 -4.97 18.90 26.02
C GLN A 17 -4.24 17.59 26.34
N TRP A 18 -4.95 16.58 26.85
CA TRP A 18 -4.37 15.27 27.18
C TRP A 18 -4.45 14.26 26.04
N LEU A 19 -5.09 14.58 24.92
CA LEU A 19 -5.28 13.63 23.81
C LEU A 19 -3.95 13.11 23.25
N GLY A 20 -2.93 13.98 23.14
CA GLY A 20 -1.58 13.57 22.69
C GLY A 20 -0.91 12.58 23.65
N ALA A 21 -0.99 12.84 24.95
CA ALA A 21 -0.48 11.92 25.98
C ALA A 21 -1.28 10.60 26.02
N GLY A 22 -2.60 10.68 25.80
CA GLY A 22 -3.48 9.53 25.68
C GLY A 22 -3.06 8.61 24.54
N VAL A 23 -2.86 9.16 23.33
CA VAL A 23 -2.34 8.42 22.18
C VAL A 23 -1.00 7.77 22.50
N PHE A 24 -0.06 8.52 23.08
CA PHE A 24 1.25 7.98 23.45
C PHE A 24 1.14 6.79 24.41
N LEU A 25 0.39 6.94 25.51
CA LEU A 25 0.27 5.89 26.54
C LEU A 25 -0.49 4.67 26.04
N ILE A 26 -1.61 4.86 25.34
CA ILE A 26 -2.40 3.76 24.77
C ILE A 26 -1.54 2.97 23.79
N THR A 27 -0.85 3.67 22.87
CA THR A 27 0.04 3.01 21.90
C THR A 27 1.21 2.30 22.58
N LEU A 28 1.81 2.89 23.62
CA LEU A 28 2.91 2.26 24.35
C LEU A 28 2.47 0.94 25.01
N ILE A 29 1.32 0.96 25.69
CA ILE A 29 0.72 -0.22 26.33
C ILE A 29 0.38 -1.29 25.29
N GLU A 30 -0.24 -0.88 24.18
CA GLU A 30 -0.67 -1.74 23.09
C GLU A 30 0.50 -2.42 22.35
N CYS A 31 1.66 -1.78 22.31
CA CYS A 31 2.91 -2.31 21.74
C CYS A 31 3.80 -3.02 22.78
N THR A 32 3.42 -3.03 24.06
CA THR A 32 4.15 -3.76 25.10
C THR A 32 3.70 -5.22 25.14
N ALA A 33 4.66 -6.14 25.12
CA ALA A 33 4.41 -7.57 25.11
C ALA A 33 3.53 -8.00 26.30
N LEU A 34 2.66 -8.99 26.05
CA LEU A 34 1.66 -9.55 26.97
C LEU A 34 0.51 -8.60 27.33
N ILE A 35 0.79 -7.32 27.61
CA ILE A 35 -0.22 -6.33 27.98
C ILE A 35 -1.12 -6.02 26.77
N GLY A 36 -0.52 -5.76 25.61
CA GLY A 36 -1.28 -5.49 24.37
C GLY A 36 -2.08 -6.67 23.82
N VAL A 37 -1.96 -7.88 24.39
CA VAL A 37 -2.81 -9.03 24.01
C VAL A 37 -4.15 -9.00 24.76
N ILE A 38 -4.14 -8.49 25.99
CA ILE A 38 -5.31 -8.43 26.88
C ILE A 38 -6.03 -7.09 26.71
N TRP A 39 -5.26 -6.02 26.48
CA TRP A 39 -5.76 -4.66 26.37
C TRP A 39 -6.26 -4.37 24.95
N PRO A 40 -7.52 -3.94 24.74
CA PRO A 40 -8.05 -3.62 23.41
C PRO A 40 -7.63 -2.21 22.96
N GLY A 41 -6.32 -1.95 22.90
CA GLY A 41 -5.79 -0.62 22.67
C GLY A 41 -6.08 -0.06 21.28
N VAL A 42 -6.25 -0.89 20.24
CA VAL A 42 -6.64 -0.41 18.89
C VAL A 42 -7.98 0.35 18.91
N ILE A 43 -8.98 -0.15 19.64
CA ILE A 43 -10.31 0.48 19.70
C ILE A 43 -10.23 1.80 20.48
N LEU A 44 -9.49 1.81 21.58
CA LEU A 44 -9.22 3.00 22.38
C LEU A 44 -8.46 4.06 21.57
N LEU A 45 -7.41 3.65 20.87
CA LEU A 45 -6.60 4.52 20.04
C LEU A 45 -7.44 5.15 18.92
N PHE A 46 -8.33 4.37 18.29
CA PHE A 46 -9.29 4.91 17.32
C PHE A 46 -10.18 5.99 17.95
N GLY A 47 -10.75 5.73 19.14
CA GLY A 47 -11.61 6.69 19.84
C GLY A 47 -10.89 7.99 20.23
N VAL A 48 -9.68 7.90 20.80
CA VAL A 48 -8.87 9.08 21.15
C VAL A 48 -8.41 9.83 19.91
N ALA A 49 -8.00 9.13 18.84
CA ALA A 49 -7.66 9.75 17.57
C ALA A 49 -8.87 10.46 16.93
N LEU A 50 -10.08 9.91 17.07
CA LEU A 50 -11.33 10.54 16.65
C LEU A 50 -11.59 11.83 17.42
N LEU A 51 -11.45 11.84 18.74
CA LEU A 51 -11.58 13.08 19.52
C LEU A 51 -10.51 14.11 19.14
N ALA A 52 -9.27 13.68 18.87
CA ALA A 52 -8.20 14.56 18.40
C ALA A 52 -8.48 15.16 17.02
N GLY A 53 -9.07 14.38 16.12
CA GLY A 53 -9.54 14.87 14.83
C GLY A 53 -10.68 15.88 14.99
N GLN A 54 -11.61 15.64 15.91
CA GLN A 54 -12.72 16.56 16.19
C GLN A 54 -12.25 17.89 16.79
N SER A 55 -11.26 17.84 17.68
CA SER A 55 -10.72 19.04 18.33
C SER A 55 -9.81 19.89 17.44
N GLY A 56 -9.61 19.49 16.17
CA GLY A 56 -8.72 20.19 15.23
C GLY A 56 -7.23 19.99 15.50
N MET A 57 -6.83 18.96 16.25
CA MET A 57 -5.41 18.68 16.52
C MET A 57 -4.71 18.23 15.24
N ALA A 58 -3.49 18.73 14.99
CA ALA A 58 -2.72 18.37 13.82
C ALA A 58 -2.36 16.87 13.81
N LEU A 59 -2.47 16.20 12.65
CA LEU A 59 -2.18 14.76 12.53
C LEU A 59 -0.71 14.44 12.79
N TRP A 60 0.22 15.23 12.23
CA TRP A 60 1.65 14.88 12.25
C TRP A 60 2.25 14.78 13.65
N PRO A 61 2.02 15.73 14.58
CA PRO A 61 2.46 15.56 15.97
C PRO A 61 1.85 14.34 16.65
N LEU A 62 0.57 14.06 16.40
CA LEU A 62 -0.13 12.92 16.97
C LEU A 62 0.43 11.59 16.47
N ALA A 63 0.65 11.49 15.15
CA ALA A 63 1.24 10.32 14.51
C ALA A 63 2.70 10.11 14.94
N LEU A 64 3.46 11.20 15.15
CA LEU A 64 4.82 11.15 15.70
C LEU A 64 4.83 10.61 17.14
N LEU A 65 3.94 11.08 18.00
CA LEU A 65 3.80 10.56 19.37
C LEU A 65 3.43 9.07 19.37
N ALA A 66 2.46 8.67 18.55
CA ALA A 66 2.10 7.26 18.39
C ALA A 66 3.29 6.42 17.89
N TRP A 67 4.04 6.93 16.90
CA TRP A 67 5.21 6.23 16.37
C TRP A 67 6.31 6.04 17.40
N LEU A 68 6.64 7.09 18.16
CA LEU A 68 7.64 7.04 19.24
C LEU A 68 7.21 6.04 20.32
N ALA A 69 5.94 6.06 20.71
CA ALA A 69 5.38 5.11 21.67
C ALA A 69 5.45 3.66 21.17
N ALA A 70 5.07 3.41 19.91
CA ALA A 70 5.11 2.08 19.32
C ALA A 70 6.55 1.58 19.18
N PHE A 71 7.45 2.45 18.74
CA PHE A 71 8.88 2.14 18.63
C PHE A 71 9.47 1.79 20.00
N ALA A 72 9.17 2.57 21.04
CA ALA A 72 9.61 2.32 22.41
C ALA A 72 9.04 1.02 22.98
N GLY A 73 7.73 0.77 22.84
CA GLY A 73 7.06 -0.45 23.33
C GLY A 73 7.59 -1.71 22.67
N ASN A 74 7.77 -1.69 21.34
CA ASN A 74 8.37 -2.80 20.60
C ASN A 74 9.83 -3.04 21.00
N SER A 75 10.61 -1.97 21.19
CA SER A 75 12.01 -2.07 21.61
C SER A 75 12.14 -2.65 23.03
N GLY A 76 11.29 -2.19 23.96
CA GLY A 76 11.21 -2.74 25.32
C GLY A 76 10.84 -4.22 25.32
N SER A 77 9.86 -4.60 24.49
CA SER A 77 9.43 -5.98 24.31
C SER A 77 10.54 -6.86 23.74
N PHE A 78 11.32 -6.37 22.78
CA PHE A 78 12.48 -7.07 22.24
C PHE A 78 13.56 -7.29 23.31
N LEU A 79 13.90 -6.25 24.07
CA LEU A 79 14.90 -6.34 25.14
C LEU A 79 14.45 -7.31 26.24
N LEU A 80 13.16 -7.31 26.58
CA LEU A 80 12.58 -8.28 27.50
C LEU A 80 12.74 -9.70 26.96
N GLY A 81 12.47 -9.91 25.67
CA GLY A 81 12.65 -11.19 24.99
C GLY A 81 14.09 -11.69 25.03
N ALA A 82 15.06 -10.79 24.77
CA ALA A 82 16.48 -11.09 24.85
C ALA A 82 16.92 -11.46 26.28
N ARG A 83 16.39 -10.80 27.30
CA ARG A 83 16.64 -11.16 28.72
C ARG A 83 16.04 -12.52 29.09
N LEU A 84 14.91 -12.87 28.49
CA LEU A 84 14.20 -14.12 28.75
C LEU A 84 14.74 -15.31 27.92
N GLN A 85 15.72 -15.11 27.04
CA GLN A 85 16.31 -16.14 26.18
C GLN A 85 16.68 -17.43 26.95
N ASN A 86 17.31 -17.31 28.13
CA ASN A 86 17.75 -18.45 28.95
C ASN A 86 16.61 -19.12 29.75
N GLY A 87 15.43 -18.49 29.83
CA GLY A 87 14.25 -18.94 30.59
C GLY A 87 12.98 -19.09 29.76
N ALA A 88 13.04 -18.86 28.46
CA ALA A 88 11.90 -18.81 27.53
C ALA A 88 10.98 -20.04 27.62
N ARG A 89 11.59 -21.23 27.73
CA ARG A 89 10.86 -22.51 27.85
C ARG A 89 10.21 -22.74 29.22
N LYS A 90 10.54 -21.91 30.23
CA LYS A 90 10.00 -22.00 31.60
C LYS A 90 8.80 -21.09 31.83
N LEU A 91 8.48 -20.18 30.91
CA LEU A 91 7.30 -19.32 31.02
C LEU A 91 6.00 -20.15 30.98
N PRO A 92 5.02 -19.90 31.87
CA PRO A 92 3.82 -20.73 31.98
C PRO A 92 2.99 -20.81 30.68
N LEU A 93 2.96 -19.72 29.90
CA LEU A 93 2.27 -19.66 28.62
C LEU A 93 2.96 -20.50 27.52
N LEU A 94 4.29 -20.50 27.48
CA LEU A 94 5.08 -21.23 26.48
C LEU A 94 5.31 -22.70 26.86
N ARG A 95 5.27 -23.01 28.16
CA ARG A 95 5.28 -24.38 28.67
C ARG A 95 4.00 -25.14 28.31
N SER A 96 2.86 -24.45 28.31
CA SER A 96 1.55 -25.03 27.92
C SER A 96 1.37 -25.16 26.40
N HIS A 97 2.01 -24.30 25.61
CA HIS A 97 1.88 -24.28 24.14
C HIS A 97 3.25 -24.30 23.41
N PRO A 98 4.06 -25.37 23.55
CA PRO A 98 5.41 -25.44 23.00
C PRO A 98 5.46 -25.34 21.46
N HIS A 99 4.38 -25.72 20.78
CA HIS A 99 4.26 -25.63 19.33
C HIS A 99 4.19 -24.18 18.80
N TRP A 100 3.83 -23.20 19.64
CA TRP A 100 3.82 -21.77 19.24
C TRP A 100 5.24 -21.26 19.05
N LEU A 101 6.15 -21.64 19.96
CA LEU A 101 7.57 -21.31 19.86
C LEU A 101 8.17 -21.97 18.61
N ALA A 102 7.89 -23.27 18.38
CA ALA A 102 8.39 -23.99 17.21
C ALA A 102 7.89 -23.41 15.88
N ARG A 103 6.62 -22.98 15.79
CA ARG A 103 6.07 -22.31 14.58
C ARG A 103 6.64 -20.92 14.37
N ALA A 104 6.84 -20.16 15.45
CA ALA A 104 7.47 -18.84 15.39
C ALA A 104 8.93 -18.95 14.94
N GLU A 105 9.67 -19.92 15.47
CA GLU A 105 11.06 -20.21 15.09
C GLU A 105 11.16 -20.63 13.63
N LEU A 106 10.26 -21.50 13.13
CA LEU A 106 10.19 -21.86 11.71
C LEU A 106 9.87 -20.66 10.79
N HIS A 107 8.95 -19.78 11.20
CA HIS A 107 8.61 -18.58 10.40
C HIS A 107 9.70 -17.50 10.44
N LEU A 108 10.32 -17.25 11.61
CA LEU A 108 11.39 -16.27 11.76
C LEU A 108 12.70 -16.75 11.11
N ASN A 109 13.01 -18.05 11.16
CA ASN A 109 14.15 -18.60 10.43
C ASN A 109 13.93 -18.63 8.91
N GLY A 110 12.69 -18.87 8.45
CA GLY A 110 12.37 -18.92 7.02
C GLY A 110 12.20 -17.55 6.34
N TYR A 111 11.58 -16.58 7.03
CA TYR A 111 11.22 -15.27 6.47
C TYR A 111 11.95 -14.09 7.13
N GLY A 112 12.68 -14.30 8.22
CA GLY A 112 13.49 -13.28 8.90
C GLY A 112 12.69 -12.02 9.23
N ALA A 113 13.26 -10.87 8.88
CA ALA A 113 12.64 -9.54 9.05
C ALA A 113 11.27 -9.37 8.35
N ALA A 114 10.98 -10.12 7.29
CA ALA A 114 9.69 -10.02 6.59
C ALA A 114 8.53 -10.58 7.42
N SER A 115 8.80 -11.55 8.31
CA SER A 115 7.78 -12.07 9.23
C SER A 115 7.37 -11.05 10.30
N LEU A 116 8.31 -10.21 10.73
CA LEU A 116 8.01 -9.08 11.62
C LEU A 116 7.05 -8.11 10.95
N LEU A 117 7.30 -7.75 9.68
CA LEU A 117 6.43 -6.83 8.94
C LEU A 117 4.99 -7.34 8.80
N VAL A 118 4.82 -8.60 8.35
CA VAL A 118 3.49 -9.15 8.08
C VAL A 118 2.73 -9.42 9.37
N GLY A 119 3.41 -9.96 10.38
CA GLY A 119 2.76 -10.34 11.63
C GLY A 119 2.24 -9.16 12.45
N HIS A 120 2.73 -7.94 12.22
CA HIS A 120 2.24 -6.76 12.94
C HIS A 120 0.77 -6.40 12.62
N PHE A 121 0.24 -6.88 11.51
CA PHE A 121 -1.16 -6.68 11.13
C PHE A 121 -2.08 -7.82 11.62
N ILE A 122 -1.53 -8.83 12.30
CA ILE A 122 -2.30 -9.93 12.90
C ILE A 122 -2.51 -9.62 14.38
N GLY A 123 -3.71 -9.12 14.72
CA GLY A 123 -4.04 -8.50 16.02
C GLY A 123 -3.43 -9.19 17.25
N PRO A 124 -3.79 -10.43 17.59
CA PRO A 124 -3.30 -11.10 18.81
C PRO A 124 -1.81 -11.43 18.81
N VAL A 125 -1.20 -11.53 17.62
CA VAL A 125 0.20 -11.96 17.45
C VAL A 125 1.14 -10.75 17.49
N ARG A 126 0.66 -9.55 17.14
CA ARG A 126 1.46 -8.32 17.02
C ARG A 126 2.31 -8.03 18.26
N PRO A 127 1.76 -7.95 19.50
CA PRO A 127 2.58 -7.60 20.68
C PRO A 127 3.63 -8.65 21.04
N LEU A 128 3.49 -9.88 20.53
CA LEU A 128 4.39 -10.99 20.82
C LEU A 128 5.59 -11.05 19.85
N LEU A 129 5.48 -10.46 18.65
CA LEU A 129 6.53 -10.58 17.63
C LEU A 129 7.87 -9.93 18.03
N PRO A 130 7.91 -8.70 18.60
CA PRO A 130 9.15 -8.14 19.10
C PRO A 130 9.79 -9.00 20.20
N LEU A 131 8.96 -9.53 21.11
CA LEU A 131 9.39 -10.41 22.19
C LEU A 131 10.03 -11.69 21.64
N LEU A 132 9.36 -12.35 20.69
CA LEU A 132 9.85 -13.57 20.05
C LEU A 132 11.14 -13.33 19.26
N ALA A 133 11.27 -12.20 18.57
CA ALA A 133 12.51 -11.84 17.88
C ALA A 133 13.69 -11.66 18.84
N GLY A 134 13.45 -11.10 20.03
CA GLY A 134 14.46 -11.02 21.10
C GLY A 134 14.83 -12.40 21.64
N MET A 135 13.83 -13.26 21.90
CA MET A 135 14.06 -14.62 22.41
C MET A 135 14.82 -15.52 21.43
N LEU A 136 14.68 -15.28 20.13
CA LEU A 136 15.33 -16.04 19.05
C LEU A 136 16.65 -15.42 18.58
N ASN A 137 17.28 -14.55 19.36
CA ASN A 137 18.58 -13.94 19.05
C ASN A 137 18.65 -13.18 17.72
N MET A 138 17.59 -12.48 17.33
CA MET A 138 17.69 -11.58 16.19
C MET A 138 18.68 -10.44 16.51
N PRO A 139 19.61 -10.08 15.60
CA PRO A 139 20.56 -9.00 15.85
C PRO A 139 19.86 -7.67 16.14
N PHE A 140 20.27 -6.99 17.22
CA PHE A 140 19.62 -5.75 17.69
C PHE A 140 19.49 -4.69 16.59
N MET A 141 20.56 -4.43 15.83
CA MET A 141 20.53 -3.42 14.75
C MET A 141 19.58 -3.79 13.61
N ARG A 142 19.46 -5.08 13.29
CA ARG A 142 18.51 -5.56 12.28
C ARG A 142 17.08 -5.39 12.76
N PHE A 143 16.82 -5.67 14.03
CA PHE A 143 15.49 -5.47 14.62
C PHE A 143 15.14 -3.98 14.70
N MET A 144 16.04 -3.11 15.14
CA MET A 144 15.82 -1.66 15.21
C MET A 144 15.47 -1.05 13.85
N ALA A 145 16.23 -1.38 12.79
CA ALA A 145 15.97 -0.86 11.45
C ALA A 145 14.58 -1.26 10.92
N VAL A 146 14.18 -2.51 11.16
CA VAL A 146 12.86 -3.01 10.76
C VAL A 146 11.76 -2.40 11.63
N ASN A 147 11.97 -2.33 12.95
CA ASN A 147 11.02 -1.76 13.90
C ASN A 147 10.71 -0.30 13.59
N LEU A 148 11.72 0.48 13.18
CA LEU A 148 11.55 1.88 12.80
C LEU A 148 10.46 2.04 11.73
N ALA A 149 10.54 1.24 10.66
CA ALA A 149 9.59 1.26 9.55
C ALA A 149 8.22 0.67 9.95
N VAL A 150 8.22 -0.48 10.64
CA VAL A 150 7.00 -1.19 11.01
C VAL A 150 6.17 -0.40 12.02
N ALA A 151 6.81 0.13 13.06
CA ALA A 151 6.14 0.94 14.07
C ALA A 151 5.53 2.20 13.46
N GLY A 152 6.21 2.81 12.48
CA GLY A 152 5.71 4.00 11.79
C GLY A 152 4.47 3.68 10.97
N LEU A 153 4.56 2.62 10.15
CA LEU A 153 3.45 2.17 9.32
C LEU A 153 2.23 1.79 10.16
N TRP A 154 2.43 1.03 11.24
CA TRP A 154 1.34 0.61 12.13
C TRP A 154 0.72 1.80 12.88
N SER A 155 1.53 2.67 13.47
CA SER A 155 1.02 3.81 14.24
C SER A 155 0.22 4.76 13.37
N PHE A 156 0.71 5.03 12.16
CA PHE A 156 -0.01 5.85 11.20
C PHE A 156 -1.33 5.19 10.77
N SER A 157 -1.33 3.89 10.47
CA SER A 157 -2.54 3.17 10.07
C SER A 157 -3.56 2.99 11.20
N ALA A 158 -3.13 3.03 12.46
CA ALA A 158 -4.02 2.98 13.61
C ALA A 158 -4.64 4.35 13.95
N VAL A 159 -3.85 5.44 13.88
CA VAL A 159 -4.31 6.80 14.20
C VAL A 159 -5.11 7.43 13.08
N LEU A 160 -4.69 7.25 11.82
CA LEU A 160 -5.25 7.95 10.67
C LEU A 160 -6.77 7.74 10.50
N PRO A 161 -7.33 6.50 10.57
CA PRO A 161 -8.77 6.31 10.40
C PRO A 161 -9.59 7.00 11.49
N GLY A 162 -9.12 6.94 12.75
CA GLY A 162 -9.76 7.64 13.87
C GLY A 162 -9.73 9.15 13.67
N TRP A 163 -8.55 9.70 13.39
CA TRP A 163 -8.39 11.14 13.14
C TRP A 163 -9.20 11.64 11.94
N LEU A 164 -9.25 10.87 10.85
CA LEU A 164 -10.08 11.18 9.69
C LEU A 164 -11.57 11.12 10.02
N ALA A 165 -12.01 10.14 10.80
CA ALA A 165 -13.39 10.07 11.28
C ALA A 165 -13.72 11.24 12.22
N GLY A 166 -12.77 11.66 13.04
CA GLY A 166 -12.91 12.81 13.92
C GLY A 166 -13.05 14.12 13.20
N SER A 167 -12.11 14.40 12.29
CA SER A 167 -12.14 15.58 11.44
C SER A 167 -13.34 15.59 10.50
N ALA A 168 -13.80 14.40 10.07
CA ALA A 168 -15.06 14.23 9.37
C ALA A 168 -16.27 14.69 10.20
N LEU A 169 -16.34 14.26 11.46
CA LEU A 169 -17.45 14.59 12.36
C LEU A 169 -17.44 16.05 12.81
N ALA A 170 -16.25 16.67 12.90
CA ALA A 170 -16.14 18.11 13.14
C ALA A 170 -16.34 18.96 11.87
N GLY A 171 -16.13 18.37 10.70
CA GLY A 171 -16.34 18.99 9.40
C GLY A 171 -17.75 18.75 8.85
N LYS A 172 -18.12 19.50 7.80
CA LYS A 172 -19.28 19.19 6.97
C LYS A 172 -18.93 18.01 6.05
N THR A 173 -18.83 16.78 6.56
CA THR A 173 -18.76 15.63 5.65
C THR A 173 -20.02 15.59 4.78
N PRO A 174 -19.88 15.37 3.47
CA PRO A 174 -21.02 15.08 2.63
C PRO A 174 -21.77 13.87 3.20
N GLU A 175 -23.10 13.93 3.32
CA GLU A 175 -23.93 12.82 3.82
C GLU A 175 -23.68 11.52 3.03
N THR A 176 -23.35 11.65 1.74
CA THR A 176 -23.09 10.54 0.84
C THR A 176 -21.68 9.95 0.95
N PHE A 177 -20.74 10.60 1.66
CA PHE A 177 -19.34 10.17 1.73
C PHE A 177 -19.20 8.74 2.25
N GLY A 178 -19.87 8.42 3.36
CA GLY A 178 -19.78 7.09 3.98
C GLY A 178 -20.22 5.97 3.04
N LEU A 179 -21.34 6.18 2.34
CA LEU A 179 -21.83 5.22 1.35
C LEU A 179 -20.88 5.07 0.16
N GLN A 180 -20.37 6.19 -0.37
CA GLN A 180 -19.44 6.19 -1.51
C GLN A 180 -18.12 5.47 -1.17
N ALA A 181 -17.56 5.76 0.00
CA ALA A 181 -16.34 5.12 0.48
C ALA A 181 -16.56 3.62 0.72
N ALA A 182 -17.70 3.23 1.32
CA ALA A 182 -18.06 1.83 1.53
C ALA A 182 -18.24 1.07 0.21
N LEU A 183 -18.88 1.67 -0.80
CA LEU A 183 -19.04 1.07 -2.12
C LEU A 183 -17.69 0.82 -2.81
N LEU A 184 -16.79 1.81 -2.80
CA LEU A 184 -15.45 1.65 -3.39
C LEU A 184 -14.62 0.60 -2.64
N ALA A 185 -14.64 0.62 -1.30
CA ALA A 185 -13.95 -0.35 -0.47
C ALA A 185 -14.48 -1.77 -0.73
N THR A 186 -15.80 -1.93 -0.80
CA THR A 186 -16.45 -3.22 -1.09
C THR A 186 -16.06 -3.74 -2.46
N GLY A 187 -16.05 -2.87 -3.48
CA GLY A 187 -15.61 -3.24 -4.83
C GLY A 187 -14.16 -3.74 -4.85
N LEU A 188 -13.25 -3.02 -4.18
CA LEU A 188 -11.84 -3.43 -4.06
C LEU A 188 -11.67 -4.74 -3.29
N LEU A 189 -12.44 -4.97 -2.23
CA LEU A 189 -12.45 -6.22 -1.47
C LEU A 189 -12.97 -7.38 -2.32
N ILE A 190 -14.02 -7.18 -3.12
CA ILE A 190 -14.52 -8.18 -4.06
C ILE A 190 -13.43 -8.53 -5.09
N LEU A 191 -12.79 -7.52 -5.70
CA LEU A 191 -11.71 -7.74 -6.66
C LEU A 191 -10.54 -8.52 -6.05
N GLY A 192 -10.06 -8.10 -4.88
CA GLY A 192 -8.97 -8.76 -4.16
C GLY A 192 -9.33 -10.18 -3.71
N GLY A 193 -10.55 -10.36 -3.19
CA GLY A 193 -11.09 -11.65 -2.78
C GLY A 193 -11.24 -12.63 -3.95
N CYS A 194 -11.79 -12.17 -5.08
CA CYS A 194 -11.88 -12.97 -6.31
C CYS A 194 -10.48 -13.32 -6.85
N ALA A 195 -9.53 -12.38 -6.84
CA ALA A 195 -8.15 -12.65 -7.26
C ALA A 195 -7.47 -13.72 -6.38
N ALA A 196 -7.63 -13.63 -5.06
CA ALA A 196 -7.11 -14.62 -4.12
C ALA A 196 -7.77 -15.99 -4.31
N TRP A 197 -9.11 -16.03 -4.42
CA TRP A 197 -9.86 -17.26 -4.58
C TRP A 197 -9.55 -17.99 -5.90
N LEU A 198 -9.55 -17.26 -7.03
CA LEU A 198 -9.20 -17.80 -8.34
C LEU A 198 -7.72 -18.22 -8.41
N GLY A 199 -6.85 -17.48 -7.74
CA GLY A 199 -5.42 -17.80 -7.62
C GLY A 199 -5.19 -19.11 -6.86
N HIS A 200 -5.93 -19.33 -5.78
CA HIS A 200 -5.85 -20.54 -4.96
C HIS A 200 -6.34 -21.79 -5.71
N ARG A 201 -7.48 -21.69 -6.42
CA ARG A 201 -8.08 -22.84 -7.13
C ARG A 201 -7.48 -23.13 -8.51
N ALA A 202 -6.54 -22.31 -8.98
CA ALA A 202 -5.91 -22.46 -10.30
C ALA A 202 -6.90 -22.65 -11.47
N HIS A 203 -8.05 -21.95 -11.42
CA HIS A 203 -9.11 -22.09 -12.40
C HIS A 203 -8.61 -21.76 -13.83
N PRO A 204 -8.96 -22.54 -14.87
CA PRO A 204 -8.39 -22.41 -16.22
C PRO A 204 -8.71 -21.06 -16.88
N ARG A 205 -9.83 -20.42 -16.51
CA ARG A 205 -10.25 -19.10 -17.02
C ARG A 205 -10.00 -17.94 -16.05
N ARG A 206 -9.16 -18.13 -15.02
CA ARG A 206 -8.98 -17.13 -13.95
C ARG A 206 -8.60 -15.74 -14.48
N HIS A 207 -7.70 -15.65 -15.46
CA HIS A 207 -7.23 -14.38 -15.98
C HIS A 207 -8.30 -13.66 -16.79
N LEU A 208 -9.11 -14.41 -17.55
CA LEU A 208 -10.28 -13.86 -18.24
C LEU A 208 -11.32 -13.32 -17.25
N LEU A 209 -11.66 -14.09 -16.22
CA LEU A 209 -12.62 -13.66 -15.20
C LEU A 209 -12.14 -12.40 -14.45
N LEU A 210 -10.84 -12.33 -14.12
CA LEU A 210 -10.26 -11.15 -13.49
C LEU A 210 -10.22 -9.94 -14.43
N ALA A 211 -9.93 -10.15 -15.71
CA ALA A 211 -9.97 -9.09 -16.72
C ALA A 211 -11.39 -8.53 -16.87
N LEU A 212 -12.39 -9.41 -16.94
CA LEU A 212 -13.80 -9.01 -17.02
C LEU A 212 -14.24 -8.25 -15.75
N LEU A 213 -13.92 -8.77 -14.56
CA LEU A 213 -14.27 -8.10 -13.30
C LEU A 213 -13.63 -6.71 -13.20
N ALA A 214 -12.32 -6.60 -13.47
CA ALA A 214 -11.62 -5.32 -13.46
C ALA A 214 -12.18 -4.34 -14.52
N SER A 215 -12.56 -4.86 -15.70
CA SER A 215 -13.15 -4.05 -16.77
C SER A 215 -14.56 -3.57 -16.42
N LEU A 216 -15.39 -4.41 -15.80
CA LEU A 216 -16.73 -4.04 -15.33
C LEU A 216 -16.65 -2.96 -14.24
N MET A 217 -15.74 -3.12 -13.27
CA MET A 217 -15.51 -2.10 -12.24
C MET A 217 -14.96 -0.80 -12.84
N LEU A 218 -14.05 -0.91 -13.82
CA LEU A 218 -13.54 0.24 -14.56
C LEU A 218 -14.69 1.00 -15.26
N LEU A 219 -15.55 0.28 -15.98
CA LEU A 219 -16.71 0.87 -16.65
C LEU A 219 -17.69 1.51 -15.68
N ALA A 220 -17.97 0.87 -14.55
CA ALA A 220 -18.81 1.42 -13.49
C ALA A 220 -18.24 2.72 -12.92
N LEU A 221 -16.91 2.80 -12.75
CA LEU A 221 -16.25 4.00 -12.25
C LEU A 221 -16.21 5.11 -13.31
N LEU A 222 -15.97 4.76 -14.58
CA LEU A 222 -15.99 5.69 -15.72
C LEU A 222 -17.38 6.29 -15.98
N SER A 223 -18.46 5.55 -15.75
CA SER A 223 -19.83 6.07 -15.89
C SER A 223 -20.34 6.76 -14.62
N GLY A 224 -19.89 6.33 -13.45
CA GLY A 224 -20.39 6.78 -12.15
C GLY A 224 -19.59 7.88 -11.47
N TRP A 225 -18.49 8.39 -12.05
CA TRP A 225 -17.59 9.32 -11.33
C TRP A 225 -18.27 10.61 -10.86
N HIS A 226 -19.28 11.11 -11.57
CA HIS A 226 -20.05 12.30 -11.17
C HIS A 226 -20.69 12.13 -9.80
N TRP A 227 -21.22 10.94 -9.53
CA TRP A 227 -21.82 10.60 -8.24
C TRP A 227 -20.78 10.56 -7.12
N LEU A 228 -19.51 10.27 -7.44
CA LEU A 228 -18.39 10.19 -6.49
C LEU A 228 -17.67 11.53 -6.29
N GLN A 229 -18.11 12.61 -6.94
CA GLN A 229 -17.50 13.92 -6.80
C GLN A 229 -17.46 14.45 -5.35
N PRO A 230 -18.49 14.24 -4.50
CA PRO A 230 -18.42 14.62 -3.08
C PRO A 230 -17.28 13.91 -2.34
N LEU A 231 -17.08 12.62 -2.59
CA LEU A 231 -15.95 11.86 -2.04
C LEU A 231 -14.60 12.37 -2.55
N ASP A 232 -14.49 12.64 -3.85
CA ASP A 232 -13.26 13.16 -4.45
C ASP A 232 -12.85 14.50 -3.84
N LEU A 233 -13.82 15.42 -3.69
CA LEU A 233 -13.62 16.72 -3.06
C LEU A 233 -13.21 16.59 -1.60
N TYR A 234 -13.92 15.77 -0.84
CA TYR A 234 -13.65 15.58 0.58
C TYR A 234 -12.26 15.00 0.83
N ILE A 235 -11.87 13.93 0.11
CA ILE A 235 -10.54 13.32 0.24
C ILE A 235 -9.46 14.32 -0.15
N GLN A 236 -9.67 15.11 -1.21
CA GLN A 236 -8.70 16.12 -1.63
C GLN A 236 -8.52 17.22 -0.58
N GLN A 237 -9.62 17.73 -0.01
CA GLN A 237 -9.59 18.73 1.06
C GLN A 237 -8.92 18.19 2.33
N ALA A 238 -9.27 16.97 2.74
CA ALA A 238 -8.63 16.29 3.87
C ALA A 238 -7.13 16.10 3.64
N GLY A 239 -6.72 15.80 2.40
CA GLY A 239 -5.31 15.73 2.01
C GLY A 239 -4.56 17.06 2.17
N GLN A 240 -5.22 18.20 1.89
CA GLN A 240 -4.60 19.52 2.09
C GLN A 240 -4.22 19.78 3.55
N LEU A 241 -4.96 19.23 4.51
CA LEU A 241 -4.64 19.33 5.94
C LEU A 241 -3.34 18.61 6.31
N LEU A 242 -2.88 17.69 5.46
CA LEU A 242 -1.67 16.89 5.69
C LEU A 242 -0.43 17.51 5.05
N ARG A 243 -0.55 18.60 4.29
CA ARG A 243 0.61 19.14 3.55
C ARG A 243 1.66 19.74 4.47
N SER A 244 2.91 19.52 4.08
CA SER A 244 4.09 20.17 4.62
C SER A 244 5.16 20.21 3.54
N PRO A 245 6.11 21.17 3.57
CA PRO A 245 7.15 21.26 2.55
C PRO A 245 7.95 19.95 2.42
N ALA A 246 8.31 19.32 3.54
CA ALA A 246 9.03 18.04 3.53
C ALA A 246 8.23 16.91 2.87
N LEU A 247 6.92 16.82 3.16
CA LEU A 247 6.04 15.83 2.53
C LEU A 247 5.91 16.10 1.03
N ASP A 248 5.73 17.34 0.62
CA ASP A 248 5.58 17.70 -0.79
C ASP A 248 6.84 17.33 -1.61
N HIS A 249 8.05 17.60 -1.08
CA HIS A 249 9.31 17.19 -1.71
C HIS A 249 9.44 15.66 -1.78
N ALA A 250 9.05 14.93 -0.72
CA ALA A 250 9.06 13.47 -0.74
C ALA A 250 8.06 12.90 -1.77
N LEU A 251 6.85 13.43 -1.82
CA LEU A 251 5.82 13.05 -2.79
C LEU A 251 6.24 13.38 -4.23
N LEU A 252 6.97 14.47 -4.43
CA LEU A 252 7.59 14.80 -5.71
C LEU A 252 8.57 13.73 -6.18
N VAL A 253 9.47 13.26 -5.31
CA VAL A 253 10.39 12.16 -5.63
C VAL A 253 9.60 10.91 -5.99
N ILE A 254 8.62 10.55 -5.16
CA ILE A 254 7.80 9.34 -5.36
C ILE A 254 7.04 9.41 -6.69
N THR A 255 6.41 10.54 -7.02
CA THR A 255 5.59 10.65 -8.23
C THR A 255 6.40 10.50 -9.51
N GLN A 256 7.72 10.74 -9.50
CA GLN A 256 8.54 10.59 -10.70
C GLN A 256 8.60 9.15 -11.22
N LEU A 257 8.37 8.17 -10.35
CA LEU A 257 8.26 6.77 -10.75
C LEU A 257 7.07 6.52 -11.71
N GLY A 258 6.09 7.43 -11.71
CA GLY A 258 5.00 7.46 -12.68
C GLY A 258 5.21 8.48 -13.80
N ASP A 259 6.39 9.06 -14.00
CA ASP A 259 6.65 9.98 -15.11
C ASP A 259 6.74 9.24 -16.45
N VAL A 260 6.28 9.86 -17.54
CA VAL A 260 6.22 9.20 -18.86
C VAL A 260 7.61 8.90 -19.42
N LYS A 261 8.57 9.80 -19.22
CA LYS A 261 9.93 9.64 -19.75
C LYS A 261 10.65 8.50 -19.03
N LEU A 262 10.57 8.50 -17.70
CA LEU A 262 11.15 7.41 -16.91
C LEU A 262 10.47 6.08 -17.25
N GLN A 263 9.14 6.03 -17.35
CA GLN A 263 8.45 4.78 -17.64
C GLN A 263 8.87 4.19 -18.99
N ILE A 264 9.04 5.00 -20.04
CA ILE A 264 9.54 4.52 -21.34
C ILE A 264 10.92 3.87 -21.20
N LEU A 265 11.82 4.46 -20.39
CA LEU A 265 13.14 3.89 -20.13
C LEU A 265 13.05 2.56 -19.37
N LEU A 266 12.19 2.47 -18.35
CA LEU A 266 12.01 1.26 -17.55
C LEU A 266 11.35 0.12 -18.34
N ASP A 267 10.33 0.43 -19.13
CA ASP A 267 9.62 -0.51 -20.01
C ASP A 267 10.55 -0.99 -21.12
N GLY A 268 11.32 -0.07 -21.72
CA GLY A 268 12.33 -0.36 -22.73
C GLY A 268 13.44 -1.26 -22.20
N LEU A 269 13.96 -0.97 -21.01
CA LEU A 269 14.93 -1.82 -20.31
C LEU A 269 14.38 -3.24 -20.11
N LEU A 270 13.17 -3.36 -19.56
CA LEU A 270 12.52 -4.65 -19.33
C LEU A 270 12.40 -5.45 -20.64
N CYS A 271 11.88 -4.83 -21.69
CA CYS A 271 11.68 -5.48 -22.98
C CYS A 271 13.01 -5.86 -23.65
N ALA A 272 14.04 -4.99 -23.58
CA ALA A 272 15.36 -5.27 -24.10
C ALA A 272 16.02 -6.46 -23.40
N LEU A 273 15.96 -6.51 -22.06
CA LEU A 273 16.50 -7.65 -21.31
C LEU A 273 15.73 -8.93 -21.62
N LEU A 274 14.39 -8.89 -21.72
CA LEU A 274 13.59 -10.06 -22.08
C LEU A 274 13.92 -10.57 -23.49
N LEU A 275 14.20 -9.67 -24.43
CA LEU A 275 14.66 -10.01 -25.77
C LEU A 275 16.06 -10.66 -25.74
N MET A 276 17.01 -10.09 -24.99
CA MET A 276 18.37 -10.62 -24.83
C MET A 276 18.38 -12.03 -24.21
N TYR A 277 17.54 -12.27 -23.20
CA TYR A 277 17.37 -13.58 -22.57
C TYR A 277 16.44 -14.51 -23.38
N ARG A 278 15.99 -14.08 -24.57
CA ARG A 278 15.10 -14.83 -25.47
C ARG A 278 13.80 -15.33 -24.82
N ALA A 279 13.30 -14.59 -23.83
CA ALA A 279 12.09 -14.90 -23.08
C ALA A 279 10.83 -14.44 -23.83
N ARG A 280 10.55 -15.06 -24.99
CA ARG A 280 9.50 -14.61 -25.96
C ARG A 280 8.12 -14.43 -25.33
N TRP A 281 7.67 -15.39 -24.51
CA TRP A 281 6.37 -15.29 -23.84
C TRP A 281 6.33 -14.10 -22.87
N ALA A 282 7.37 -13.92 -22.06
CA ALA A 282 7.46 -12.83 -21.08
C ALA A 282 7.54 -11.47 -21.78
N LEU A 283 8.24 -11.39 -22.91
CA LEU A 283 8.29 -10.20 -23.76
C LEU A 283 6.90 -9.87 -24.32
N ALA A 284 6.22 -10.84 -24.94
CA ALA A 284 4.88 -10.66 -25.48
C ALA A 284 3.87 -10.22 -24.40
N PHE A 285 3.92 -10.84 -23.22
CA PHE A 285 3.10 -10.46 -22.07
C PHE A 285 3.37 -9.02 -21.62
N SER A 286 4.65 -8.66 -21.47
CA SER A 286 5.03 -7.32 -21.02
C SER A 286 4.60 -6.26 -22.03
N MET A 287 4.90 -6.46 -23.32
CA MET A 287 4.51 -5.52 -24.38
C MET A 287 3.00 -5.36 -24.46
N LEU A 288 2.25 -6.47 -24.49
CA LEU A 288 0.79 -6.41 -24.59
C LEU A 288 0.15 -5.69 -23.39
N SER A 289 0.63 -5.97 -22.18
CA SER A 289 0.12 -5.34 -20.95
C SER A 289 0.42 -3.84 -20.91
N LEU A 290 1.67 -3.45 -21.16
CA LEU A 290 2.14 -2.06 -21.06
C LEU A 290 1.58 -1.18 -22.19
N MET A 291 1.58 -1.69 -23.43
CA MET A 291 1.06 -0.97 -24.58
C MET A 291 -0.46 -0.81 -24.49
N SER A 292 -1.21 -1.88 -24.16
CA SER A 292 -2.67 -1.77 -24.04
C SER A 292 -3.08 -0.80 -22.93
N ALA A 293 -2.41 -0.84 -21.76
CA ALA A 293 -2.68 0.10 -20.67
C ALA A 293 -2.45 1.56 -21.10
N THR A 294 -1.37 1.82 -21.82
CA THR A 294 -1.02 3.17 -22.30
C THR A 294 -1.98 3.67 -23.39
N LEU A 295 -2.28 2.85 -24.39
CA LEU A 295 -3.19 3.20 -25.48
C LEU A 295 -4.62 3.40 -24.99
N LEU A 296 -5.11 2.50 -24.13
CA LEU A 296 -6.44 2.65 -23.53
C LEU A 296 -6.50 3.87 -22.61
N ASN A 297 -5.42 4.24 -21.90
CA ASN A 297 -5.42 5.47 -21.11
C ASN A 297 -5.57 6.72 -21.99
N ALA A 298 -4.84 6.77 -23.11
CA ALA A 298 -4.94 7.87 -24.05
C ALA A 298 -6.35 7.97 -24.66
N LEU A 299 -6.94 6.84 -25.06
CA LEU A 299 -8.30 6.78 -25.59
C LEU A 299 -9.33 7.23 -24.55
N LEU A 300 -9.29 6.66 -23.34
CA LEU A 300 -10.25 6.98 -22.28
C LEU A 300 -10.16 8.44 -21.83
N LYS A 301 -8.97 9.05 -21.86
CA LYS A 301 -8.82 10.49 -21.59
C LYS A 301 -9.62 11.35 -22.55
N LEU A 302 -9.63 11.00 -23.84
CA LEU A 302 -10.38 11.72 -24.86
C LEU A 302 -11.88 11.47 -24.73
N LEU A 303 -12.28 10.26 -24.37
CA LEU A 303 -13.70 9.88 -24.24
C LEU A 303 -14.37 10.50 -23.02
N VAL A 304 -13.69 10.52 -21.86
CA VAL A 304 -14.27 11.03 -20.62
C VAL A 304 -14.12 12.55 -20.52
N ALA A 305 -13.01 13.10 -21.03
CA ALA A 305 -12.73 14.53 -21.05
C ALA A 305 -12.88 15.23 -19.68
N ARG A 306 -12.60 14.51 -18.57
CA ARG A 306 -12.81 15.04 -17.21
C ARG A 306 -11.83 16.19 -16.90
N PRO A 307 -12.31 17.32 -16.32
CA PRO A 307 -11.44 18.41 -15.88
C PRO A 307 -10.60 18.00 -14.66
N ARG A 308 -9.43 18.65 -14.51
CA ARG A 308 -8.55 18.48 -13.34
C ARG A 308 -9.04 19.28 -12.13
N PRO A 309 -8.57 18.94 -10.92
CA PRO A 309 -8.74 19.81 -9.77
C PRO A 309 -8.11 21.19 -10.02
N GLN A 310 -8.79 22.26 -9.59
CA GLN A 310 -8.40 23.65 -9.84
C GLN A 310 -7.55 24.28 -8.72
N LEU A 311 -6.97 23.45 -7.85
CA LEU A 311 -6.15 23.93 -6.72
C LEU A 311 -4.72 24.34 -7.14
N LEU A 312 -4.26 23.95 -8.34
CA LEU A 312 -3.00 24.41 -8.93
C LEU A 312 -3.29 25.59 -9.87
N ASN A 313 -2.47 26.64 -9.81
CA ASN A 313 -2.63 27.83 -10.65
C ASN A 313 -1.29 28.20 -11.35
N PRO A 314 -1.13 27.94 -12.66
CA PRO A 314 -2.13 27.40 -13.58
C PRO A 314 -2.37 25.89 -13.39
N PRO A 315 -3.55 25.38 -13.79
CA PRO A 315 -3.81 23.95 -13.78
C PRO A 315 -2.89 23.22 -14.76
N LEU A 316 -2.57 21.96 -14.44
CA LEU A 316 -1.79 21.09 -15.34
C LEU A 316 -2.55 20.81 -16.64
N ASP A 317 -1.83 20.73 -17.76
CA ASP A 317 -2.43 20.47 -19.06
C ASP A 317 -3.13 19.09 -19.18
N GLY A 318 -4.15 19.06 -20.03
CA GLY A 318 -4.88 17.85 -20.45
C GLY A 318 -5.86 17.27 -19.42
N TYR A 319 -6.63 16.27 -19.86
CA TYR A 319 -7.69 15.64 -19.06
C TYR A 319 -7.19 14.83 -17.86
N SER A 320 -8.01 14.79 -16.81
CA SER A 320 -7.69 14.18 -15.52
C SER A 320 -7.87 12.66 -15.50
N MET A 321 -8.99 12.16 -16.03
CA MET A 321 -9.38 10.75 -15.93
C MET A 321 -9.06 9.97 -17.21
N PRO A 322 -8.48 8.76 -17.14
CA PRO A 322 -7.82 8.16 -15.98
C PRO A 322 -6.41 8.74 -15.74
N SER A 323 -5.88 8.64 -14.52
CA SER A 323 -4.54 9.14 -14.20
C SER A 323 -3.44 8.32 -14.88
N GLY A 324 -2.69 8.95 -15.80
CA GLY A 324 -1.61 8.27 -16.53
C GLY A 324 -0.43 7.82 -15.67
N HIS A 325 -0.13 8.53 -14.57
CA HIS A 325 0.90 8.10 -13.60
C HIS A 325 0.45 6.81 -12.90
N SER A 326 -0.81 6.76 -12.45
CA SER A 326 -1.37 5.56 -11.83
C SER A 326 -1.35 4.37 -12.79
N VAL A 327 -1.88 4.53 -14.02
CA VAL A 327 -1.90 3.45 -15.03
C VAL A 327 -0.51 2.87 -15.27
N ARG A 328 0.47 3.72 -15.52
CA ARG A 328 1.83 3.29 -15.87
C ARG A 328 2.54 2.60 -14.72
N SER A 329 2.48 3.16 -13.51
CA SER A 329 3.10 2.53 -12.34
C SER A 329 2.44 1.19 -11.99
N PHE A 330 1.10 1.11 -11.97
CA PHE A 330 0.43 -0.17 -11.72
C PHE A 330 0.74 -1.21 -12.80
N ALA A 331 0.70 -0.84 -14.09
CA ALA A 331 0.96 -1.77 -15.18
C ALA A 331 2.39 -2.36 -15.08
N PHE A 332 3.39 -1.52 -14.87
CA PHE A 332 4.78 -1.96 -14.74
C PHE A 332 5.00 -2.88 -13.55
N PHE A 333 4.57 -2.48 -12.35
CA PHE A 333 4.78 -3.29 -11.16
C PHE A 333 3.98 -4.60 -11.19
N LEU A 334 2.77 -4.60 -11.75
CA LEU A 334 1.99 -5.84 -11.93
C LEU A 334 2.68 -6.80 -12.93
N VAL A 335 3.22 -6.29 -14.04
CA VAL A 335 4.00 -7.09 -14.99
C VAL A 335 5.21 -7.72 -14.30
N LEU A 336 6.00 -6.93 -13.55
CA LEU A 336 7.14 -7.46 -12.79
C LEU A 336 6.72 -8.53 -11.78
N ALA A 337 5.64 -8.32 -11.03
CA ALA A 337 5.14 -9.28 -10.06
C ALA A 337 4.70 -10.61 -10.70
N VAL A 338 4.01 -10.54 -11.84
CA VAL A 338 3.60 -11.74 -12.59
C VAL A 338 4.81 -12.51 -13.10
N LEU A 339 5.80 -11.83 -13.67
CA LEU A 339 7.04 -12.44 -14.15
C LEU A 339 7.87 -13.05 -13.01
N LEU A 340 8.02 -12.36 -11.87
CA LEU A 340 8.68 -12.88 -10.66
C LEU A 340 7.94 -14.08 -10.05
N GLY A 341 6.62 -14.09 -10.17
CA GLY A 341 5.74 -15.13 -9.65
C GLY A 341 5.73 -16.42 -10.47
N MET A 342 6.34 -16.43 -11.66
CA MET A 342 6.42 -17.62 -12.52
C MET A 342 7.08 -18.79 -11.80
N GLY A 343 6.47 -19.98 -11.88
CA GLY A 343 6.97 -21.19 -11.20
C GLY A 343 6.88 -21.17 -9.68
N ARG A 344 6.39 -20.09 -9.05
CA ARG A 344 6.23 -19.99 -7.59
C ARG A 344 4.89 -20.50 -7.10
N ARG A 345 4.80 -20.83 -5.80
CA ARG A 345 3.54 -21.19 -5.12
C ARG A 345 2.58 -19.99 -5.08
N TRP A 346 1.28 -20.24 -5.04
CA TRP A 346 0.26 -19.19 -5.13
C TRP A 346 0.39 -18.15 -4.01
N GLN A 347 0.82 -18.54 -2.80
CA GLN A 347 1.02 -17.60 -1.69
C GLN A 347 2.09 -16.56 -2.02
N LEU A 348 3.20 -16.99 -2.63
CA LEU A 348 4.27 -16.08 -3.02
C LEU A 348 3.85 -15.18 -4.19
N ARG A 349 3.06 -15.71 -5.14
CA ARG A 349 2.49 -14.89 -6.22
C ARG A 349 1.57 -13.81 -5.67
N ALA A 350 0.69 -14.16 -4.75
CA ALA A 350 -0.20 -13.20 -4.09
C ALA A 350 0.61 -12.15 -3.32
N ALA A 351 1.63 -12.57 -2.56
CA ALA A 351 2.52 -11.65 -1.84
C ALA A 351 3.26 -10.70 -2.80
N LEU A 352 3.77 -11.18 -3.94
CA LEU A 352 4.43 -10.37 -4.95
C LEU A 352 3.48 -9.34 -5.58
N LEU A 353 2.23 -9.73 -5.87
CA LEU A 353 1.21 -8.81 -6.39
C LEU A 353 0.87 -7.72 -5.38
N VAL A 354 0.66 -8.08 -4.11
CA VAL A 354 0.44 -7.10 -3.03
C VAL A 354 1.63 -6.17 -2.89
N ALA A 355 2.86 -6.71 -2.88
CA ALA A 355 4.08 -5.91 -2.79
C ALA A 355 4.24 -4.96 -3.99
N ALA A 356 3.88 -5.38 -5.20
CA ALA A 356 3.89 -4.55 -6.40
C ALA A 356 2.86 -3.41 -6.36
N CYS A 357 1.69 -3.64 -5.75
CA CYS A 357 0.69 -2.60 -5.58
C CYS A 357 1.15 -1.48 -4.63
N LEU A 358 2.08 -1.73 -3.69
CA LEU A 358 2.55 -0.72 -2.74
C LEU A 358 3.20 0.51 -3.40
N PRO A 359 4.30 0.40 -4.19
CA PRO A 359 4.90 1.56 -4.84
C PRO A 359 3.94 2.22 -5.84
N ALA A 360 3.13 1.44 -6.56
CA ALA A 360 2.13 1.99 -7.48
C ALA A 360 1.04 2.80 -6.76
N THR A 361 0.61 2.35 -5.58
CA THR A 361 -0.35 3.09 -4.73
C THR A 361 0.29 4.35 -4.16
N LEU A 362 1.56 4.32 -3.76
CA LEU A 362 2.28 5.53 -3.33
C LEU A 362 2.36 6.58 -4.43
N VAL A 363 2.60 6.17 -5.68
CA VAL A 363 2.54 7.08 -6.85
C VAL A 363 1.11 7.60 -7.05
N ALA A 364 0.09 6.75 -6.96
CA ALA A 364 -1.30 7.19 -7.08
C ALA A 364 -1.67 8.23 -6.00
N LEU A 365 -1.34 7.95 -4.74
CA LEU A 365 -1.60 8.84 -3.61
C LEU A 365 -0.86 10.17 -3.75
N SER A 366 0.39 10.16 -4.23
CA SER A 366 1.13 11.42 -4.46
C SER A 366 0.44 12.30 -5.50
N ARG A 367 -0.22 11.72 -6.52
CA ARG A 367 -1.01 12.51 -7.50
C ARG A 367 -2.22 13.19 -6.89
N VAL A 368 -2.86 12.55 -5.91
CA VAL A 368 -4.02 13.11 -5.20
C VAL A 368 -3.56 14.23 -4.26
N GLN A 369 -2.49 13.98 -3.50
CA GLN A 369 -1.94 14.94 -2.53
C GLN A 369 -1.33 16.19 -3.20
N LEU A 370 -0.61 16.01 -4.31
CA LEU A 370 -0.11 17.09 -5.15
C LEU A 370 -1.21 17.73 -6.04
N THR A 371 -2.49 17.50 -5.71
CA THR A 371 -3.69 18.09 -6.32
C THR A 371 -3.80 17.96 -7.84
N ALA A 372 -3.06 17.03 -8.45
CA ALA A 372 -3.02 16.86 -9.89
C ALA A 372 -4.15 16.01 -10.45
N HIS A 373 -4.74 15.15 -9.61
CA HIS A 373 -5.78 14.19 -9.97
C HIS A 373 -6.78 14.00 -8.83
N TRP A 374 -8.00 13.67 -9.19
CA TRP A 374 -9.01 13.20 -8.24
C TRP A 374 -8.67 11.78 -7.76
N PRO A 375 -9.04 11.40 -6.53
CA PRO A 375 -8.90 10.03 -6.03
C PRO A 375 -9.42 8.97 -7.01
N THR A 376 -10.64 9.17 -7.55
CA THR A 376 -11.24 8.27 -8.53
C THR A 376 -10.46 8.17 -9.84
N ASP A 377 -9.75 9.23 -10.29
CA ASP A 377 -8.89 9.17 -11.50
C ASP A 377 -7.76 8.15 -11.31
N THR A 378 -7.20 8.11 -10.10
CA THR A 378 -6.09 7.22 -9.76
C THR A 378 -6.55 5.78 -9.59
N LEU A 379 -7.74 5.56 -9.01
CA LEU A 379 -8.37 4.25 -8.90
C LEU A 379 -8.75 3.69 -10.28
N THR A 380 -9.30 4.53 -11.15
CA THR A 380 -9.57 4.19 -12.56
C THR A 380 -8.30 3.76 -13.27
N GLY A 381 -7.18 4.46 -13.00
CA GLY A 381 -5.89 4.08 -13.55
C GLY A 381 -5.40 2.71 -13.08
N ALA A 382 -5.58 2.38 -11.80
CA ALA A 382 -5.24 1.08 -11.26
C ALA A 382 -6.11 -0.05 -11.86
N LEU A 383 -7.43 0.16 -11.96
CA LEU A 383 -8.36 -0.78 -12.57
C LEU A 383 -8.03 -1.04 -14.05
N LEU A 384 -7.69 0.01 -14.79
CA LEU A 384 -7.27 -0.11 -16.19
C LEU A 384 -5.99 -0.95 -16.32
N ALA A 385 -4.98 -0.69 -15.51
CA ALA A 385 -3.74 -1.46 -15.52
C ALA A 385 -3.97 -2.94 -15.16
N MET A 386 -4.83 -3.22 -14.17
CA MET A 386 -5.22 -4.59 -13.79
C MET A 386 -5.98 -5.29 -14.93
N ALA A 387 -6.93 -4.61 -15.57
CA ALA A 387 -7.67 -5.13 -16.71
C ALA A 387 -6.75 -5.44 -17.90
N SER A 388 -5.82 -4.55 -18.24
CA SER A 388 -4.81 -4.75 -19.28
C SER A 388 -3.89 -5.94 -18.99
N CYS A 389 -3.38 -6.05 -17.77
CA CYS A 389 -2.49 -7.13 -17.36
C CYS A 389 -3.22 -8.50 -17.36
N ALA A 390 -4.41 -8.56 -16.75
CA ALA A 390 -5.22 -9.78 -16.73
C ALA A 390 -5.70 -10.18 -18.14
N GLY A 391 -6.07 -9.20 -18.97
CA GLY A 391 -6.48 -9.40 -20.36
C GLY A 391 -5.33 -9.93 -21.21
N ALA A 392 -4.11 -9.41 -21.04
CA ALA A 392 -2.92 -9.90 -21.72
C ALA A 392 -2.62 -11.37 -21.35
N LEU A 393 -2.74 -11.73 -20.07
CA LEU A 393 -2.61 -13.12 -19.63
C LEU A 393 -3.70 -14.01 -20.24
N ALA A 394 -4.96 -13.57 -20.21
CA ALA A 394 -6.07 -14.31 -20.80
C ALA A 394 -5.87 -14.56 -22.30
N LEU A 395 -5.35 -13.56 -23.03
CA LEU A 395 -5.06 -13.68 -24.45
C LEU A 395 -3.92 -14.67 -24.72
N LEU A 396 -2.81 -14.57 -23.98
CA LEU A 396 -1.64 -15.43 -24.19
C LEU A 396 -1.85 -16.87 -23.73
N GLU A 397 -2.75 -17.10 -22.78
CA GLU A 397 -3.16 -18.45 -22.36
C GLU A 397 -4.20 -19.08 -23.28
N HIS A 398 -4.79 -18.31 -24.21
CA HIS A 398 -5.75 -18.83 -25.19
C HIS A 398 -5.11 -19.95 -26.04
N PRO A 399 -5.80 -21.08 -26.27
CA PRO A 399 -5.21 -22.27 -26.91
C PRO A 399 -4.49 -21.99 -28.24
N LEU A 400 -5.04 -21.09 -29.06
CA LEU A 400 -4.50 -20.71 -30.36
C LEU A 400 -3.14 -19.99 -30.28
N LEU A 401 -2.92 -19.17 -29.25
CA LEU A 401 -1.68 -18.40 -29.07
C LEU A 401 -0.66 -19.16 -28.23
N LYS A 402 -1.14 -19.95 -27.28
CA LYS A 402 -0.30 -20.79 -26.40
C LYS A 402 0.56 -21.78 -27.18
N SER A 403 0.06 -22.31 -28.31
CA SER A 403 0.84 -23.21 -29.19
C SER A 403 1.95 -22.50 -29.96
N ARG A 404 1.74 -21.23 -30.35
CA ARG A 404 2.72 -20.44 -31.12
C ARG A 404 3.88 -19.90 -30.29
N LEU A 405 3.65 -19.68 -28.99
CA LEU A 405 4.61 -19.06 -28.08
C LEU A 405 5.34 -20.10 -27.22
N GLN A 406 5.73 -21.23 -27.81
CA GLN A 406 6.58 -22.21 -27.13
C GLN A 406 8.08 -21.86 -27.22
N PRO A 407 8.86 -22.11 -26.16
CA PRO A 407 8.43 -22.62 -24.86
C PRO A 407 7.60 -21.59 -24.07
N GLY A 408 6.64 -22.10 -23.30
CA GLY A 408 5.70 -21.29 -22.51
C GLY A 408 6.36 -20.53 -21.34
N PRO A 409 5.57 -20.03 -20.37
CA PRO A 409 6.10 -19.19 -19.29
C PRO A 409 7.14 -19.95 -18.45
N ALA A 410 8.39 -19.50 -18.50
CA ALA A 410 9.52 -20.06 -17.77
C ALA A 410 10.08 -19.04 -16.75
N PRO A 411 10.50 -19.49 -15.55
CA PRO A 411 11.10 -18.59 -14.58
C PRO A 411 12.40 -18.00 -15.11
N LEU A 412 12.56 -16.69 -14.94
CA LEU A 412 13.77 -15.96 -15.35
C LEU A 412 14.90 -16.19 -14.34
N GLN A 413 16.14 -16.17 -14.84
CA GLN A 413 17.32 -16.39 -14.02
C GLN A 413 17.51 -15.27 -12.97
N PRO A 414 18.09 -15.54 -11.78
CA PRO A 414 18.33 -14.52 -10.77
C PRO A 414 19.15 -13.31 -11.27
N ARG A 415 20.10 -13.54 -12.18
CA ARG A 415 20.91 -12.48 -12.81
C ARG A 415 20.08 -11.47 -13.59
N PHE A 416 19.02 -11.92 -14.26
CA PHE A 416 18.07 -11.03 -14.94
C PHE A 416 17.44 -10.05 -13.95
N TRP A 417 16.98 -10.54 -12.81
CA TRP A 417 16.31 -9.71 -11.80
C TRP A 417 17.25 -8.73 -11.12
N LEU A 418 18.48 -9.16 -10.83
CA LEU A 418 19.52 -8.27 -10.31
C LEU A 418 19.79 -7.14 -11.30
N LEU A 419 19.95 -7.44 -12.60
CA LEU A 419 20.21 -6.43 -13.62
C LEU A 419 19.02 -5.50 -13.86
N GLN A 420 17.80 -6.04 -13.99
CA GLN A 420 16.58 -5.26 -14.13
C GLN A 420 16.38 -4.33 -12.94
N GLY A 421 16.51 -4.86 -11.71
CA GLY A 421 16.28 -4.13 -10.48
C GLY A 421 17.32 -3.05 -10.22
N SER A 422 18.62 -3.38 -10.32
CA SER A 422 19.71 -2.42 -10.09
C SER A 422 19.71 -1.31 -11.14
N THR A 423 19.49 -1.65 -12.42
CA THR A 423 19.47 -0.66 -13.49
C THR A 423 18.22 0.22 -13.41
N SER A 424 17.05 -0.35 -13.06
CA SER A 424 15.83 0.46 -12.83
C SER A 424 16.02 1.43 -11.67
N LEU A 425 16.66 1.01 -10.58
CA LEU A 425 16.94 1.86 -9.43
C LEU A 425 17.92 2.98 -9.79
N LEU A 426 18.99 2.65 -10.52
CA LEU A 426 19.94 3.65 -11.01
C LEU A 426 19.27 4.67 -11.93
N LEU A 427 18.47 4.22 -12.89
CA LEU A 427 17.71 5.09 -13.79
C LEU A 427 16.75 5.99 -13.01
N PHE A 428 16.04 5.46 -12.02
CA PHE A 428 15.18 6.26 -11.16
C PHE A 428 15.96 7.33 -10.40
N ILE A 429 17.08 6.97 -9.75
CA ILE A 429 17.91 7.93 -9.01
C ILE A 429 18.42 9.05 -9.93
N LEU A 430 19.00 8.69 -11.08
CA LEU A 430 19.51 9.66 -12.06
C LEU A 430 18.41 10.55 -12.60
N PHE A 431 17.23 9.98 -12.90
CA PHE A 431 16.08 10.72 -13.39
C PHE A 431 15.53 11.69 -12.35
N VAL A 432 15.49 11.28 -11.07
CA VAL A 432 15.14 12.15 -9.95
C VAL A 432 16.09 13.32 -9.89
N PHE A 433 17.40 13.09 -9.81
CA PHE A 433 18.37 14.19 -9.79
C PHE A 433 18.24 15.13 -11.00
N TRP A 434 18.02 14.59 -12.19
CA TRP A 434 17.92 15.37 -13.42
C TRP A 434 16.62 16.21 -13.50
N SER A 435 15.48 15.65 -13.12
CA SER A 435 14.18 16.29 -13.32
C SER A 435 13.60 16.97 -12.07
N PHE A 436 14.24 16.83 -10.90
CA PHE A 436 13.71 17.35 -9.64
C PHE A 436 13.44 18.85 -9.67
N ALA A 437 14.39 19.67 -10.13
CA ALA A 437 14.22 21.12 -10.20
C ALA A 437 13.03 21.52 -11.10
N ALA A 438 12.89 20.85 -12.25
CA ALA A 438 11.75 21.06 -13.14
C ALA A 438 10.41 20.59 -12.52
N ALA A 439 10.45 19.50 -11.73
CA ALA A 439 9.28 19.04 -10.98
C ALA A 439 8.88 20.06 -9.90
N VAL A 440 9.82 20.56 -9.09
CA VAL A 440 9.55 21.61 -8.08
C VAL A 440 8.91 22.83 -8.72
N ALA A 441 9.48 23.33 -9.82
CA ALA A 441 8.93 24.47 -10.56
C ALA A 441 7.50 24.20 -11.07
N LYS A 442 7.24 22.98 -11.57
CA LYS A 442 5.93 22.58 -12.11
C LYS A 442 4.82 22.55 -11.05
N TYR A 443 5.13 22.22 -9.79
CA TYR A 443 4.14 22.21 -8.69
C TYR A 443 4.17 23.47 -7.84
N GLN A 444 4.99 24.47 -8.20
CA GLN A 444 5.15 25.74 -7.47
C GLN A 444 5.41 25.53 -5.97
N LEU A 445 6.21 24.51 -5.65
CA LEU A 445 6.57 24.24 -4.27
C LEU A 445 7.70 25.20 -3.86
N THR A 446 7.50 25.88 -2.74
CA THR A 446 8.46 26.81 -2.12
C THR A 446 9.39 26.14 -1.14
#